data_AF-A0A0K0F585-F1
#
_entry.id   AF-A0A0K0F585-F1
#
_cell.length_a   1.000
_cell.length_b   1.000
_cell.length_c   1.000
_cell.angle_alpha   90.00
_cell.angle_beta   90.00
_cell.angle_gamma   90.00
#
_symmetry.space_group_name_H-M   'P 1'
#
loop_
_entity.id
_entity.type
_entity.pdbx_description
1 polymer ?
#
loop_
_entity_poly.entity_id
_entity_poly.type
_entity_poly.pdbx_seq_one_letter_code
_entity_poly.pdbx_strand_id
1 'polypeptide(L)'
;MLFDASILILIILCIFSSNVQCEESSIVLKVEKFFETPTHVNNWAILVDTSRFWQNYRHASNVLLLYDRIKALGIPDSNIILMMADNIPCNARNPYAGMFFSKFFLVFFIN
;
A
#
# COMPACT_ATOMS: atom_id res chain seq x y z
N MET A 1 6.36 -61.81 -12.64
CA MET A 1 7.61 -61.31 -12.01
C MET A 1 7.95 -59.88 -12.44
N LEU A 2 8.03 -59.53 -13.73
CA LEU A 2 8.30 -58.13 -14.16
C LEU A 2 7.07 -57.20 -14.06
N PHE A 3 5.84 -57.73 -14.13
CA PHE A 3 4.61 -56.96 -13.99
C PHE A 3 4.38 -56.41 -12.58
N ASP A 4 4.85 -57.13 -11.55
CA ASP A 4 4.63 -56.80 -10.14
C ASP A 4 5.48 -55.59 -9.68
N ALA A 5 6.68 -55.42 -10.25
CA ALA A 5 7.60 -54.33 -9.90
C ALA A 5 7.16 -52.96 -10.46
N SER A 6 6.51 -52.93 -11.63
CA SER A 6 6.00 -51.69 -12.25
C SER A 6 4.83 -51.09 -11.44
N ILE A 7 3.95 -51.97 -10.93
CA ILE A 7 2.83 -51.57 -10.07
C ILE A 7 3.34 -50.97 -8.75
N LEU A 8 4.40 -51.55 -8.18
CA LEU A 8 4.99 -51.05 -6.94
C LEU A 8 5.59 -49.63 -7.10
N ILE A 9 6.24 -49.37 -8.24
CA ILE A 9 6.81 -48.05 -8.57
C ILE A 9 5.72 -46.99 -8.74
N LEU A 10 4.60 -47.34 -9.40
CA LEU A 10 3.44 -46.47 -9.54
C LEU A 10 2.81 -46.13 -8.18
N ILE A 11 2.72 -47.10 -7.26
CA ILE A 11 2.21 -46.89 -5.91
C ILE A 11 3.14 -45.95 -5.11
N ILE A 12 4.46 -46.14 -5.20
CA ILE A 12 5.45 -45.28 -4.53
C ILE A 12 5.38 -43.84 -5.07
N LEU A 13 5.24 -43.65 -6.39
CA LEU A 13 5.09 -42.34 -7.01
C LEU A 13 3.76 -41.65 -6.61
N CYS A 14 2.67 -42.40 -6.50
CA CYS A 14 1.39 -41.89 -5.99
C CYS A 14 1.48 -41.44 -4.52
N ILE A 15 2.18 -42.20 -3.67
CA ILE A 15 2.41 -41.82 -2.27
C ILE A 15 3.29 -40.57 -2.17
N PHE A 16 4.29 -40.43 -3.05
CA PHE A 16 5.11 -39.21 -3.09
C PHE A 16 4.30 -37.98 -3.52
N SER A 17 3.33 -38.16 -4.42
CA SER A 17 2.45 -37.09 -4.91
C SER A 17 1.47 -36.59 -3.84
N SER A 18 0.99 -37.44 -2.94
CA SER A 18 0.08 -37.04 -1.85
C SER A 18 0.80 -36.41 -0.65
N ASN A 19 2.11 -36.62 -0.50
CA ASN A 19 2.94 -35.93 0.49
C ASN A 19 3.39 -34.53 0.01
N VAL A 20 3.25 -34.23 -1.29
CA VAL A 20 3.35 -32.86 -1.84
C VAL A 20 1.96 -32.21 -1.79
N GLN A 21 1.33 -32.25 -0.61
CA GLN A 21 0.25 -31.32 -0.33
C GLN A 21 0.92 -30.08 0.25
N CYS A 22 1.05 -29.05 -0.58
CA CYS A 22 1.59 -27.76 -0.21
C CYS A 22 0.97 -27.25 1.09
N GLU A 23 1.76 -27.24 2.17
CA GLU A 23 1.48 -26.45 3.36
C GLU A 23 1.89 -25.00 3.10
N GLU A 24 1.18 -24.36 2.18
CA GLU A 24 1.32 -22.94 1.86
C GLU A 24 -0.03 -22.19 2.00
N SER A 25 -1.07 -22.88 2.46
CA SER A 25 -2.41 -22.31 2.62
C SER A 25 -2.54 -21.42 3.85
N SER A 26 -1.76 -21.65 4.91
CA SER A 26 -1.87 -20.91 6.18
C SER A 26 -1.35 -19.47 6.09
N ILE A 27 -0.31 -19.23 5.28
CA ILE A 27 0.27 -17.90 5.09
C ILE A 27 -0.57 -17.12 4.08
N VAL A 28 -0.96 -17.73 2.96
CA VAL A 28 -1.79 -17.07 1.94
C VAL A 28 -3.15 -16.69 2.49
N LEU A 29 -3.84 -17.56 3.24
CA LEU A 29 -5.10 -17.20 3.92
C LEU A 29 -4.92 -16.17 5.03
N LYS A 30 -3.76 -16.12 5.69
CA LYS A 30 -3.48 -15.12 6.73
C LYS A 30 -3.11 -13.76 6.14
N VAL A 31 -2.48 -13.77 4.97
CA VAL A 31 -2.20 -12.58 4.15
C VAL A 31 -3.51 -12.06 3.57
N GLU A 32 -4.36 -12.91 3.00
CA GLU A 32 -5.70 -12.55 2.55
C GLU A 32 -6.56 -12.04 3.72
N LYS A 33 -6.58 -12.72 4.88
CA LYS A 33 -7.27 -12.21 6.08
C LYS A 33 -6.71 -10.92 6.66
N PHE A 34 -5.42 -10.67 6.49
CA PHE A 34 -4.80 -9.41 6.88
C PHE A 34 -5.21 -8.28 5.93
N PHE A 35 -5.45 -8.60 4.65
CA PHE A 35 -6.02 -7.69 3.67
C PHE A 35 -7.57 -7.64 3.68
N GLU A 36 -8.27 -8.62 4.28
CA GLU A 36 -9.73 -8.67 4.51
C GLU A 36 -10.16 -8.00 5.83
N THR A 37 -9.55 -6.88 6.20
CA THR A 37 -10.23 -5.93 7.08
C THR A 37 -10.23 -4.57 6.40
N PRO A 38 -11.42 -3.96 6.19
CA PRO A 38 -12.16 -3.45 7.32
C PRO A 38 -13.69 -3.53 7.17
N THR A 39 -14.34 -4.45 7.88
CA THR A 39 -15.81 -4.43 7.97
C THR A 39 -16.33 -3.34 8.90
N HIS A 40 -15.49 -2.72 9.74
CA HIS A 40 -15.70 -1.40 10.36
C HIS A 40 -14.37 -0.80 10.85
N VAL A 41 -13.74 0.11 10.11
CA VAL A 41 -12.70 1.02 10.68
C VAL A 41 -13.09 2.46 10.43
N ASN A 42 -13.73 3.10 11.41
CA ASN A 42 -14.00 4.54 11.42
C ASN A 42 -12.71 5.32 11.74
N ASN A 43 -11.64 5.03 11.02
CA ASN A 43 -10.37 5.73 11.17
C ASN A 43 -10.48 7.08 10.48
N TRP A 44 -10.30 8.15 11.25
CA TRP A 44 -10.24 9.50 10.74
C TRP A 44 -8.78 9.94 10.61
N ALA A 45 -8.45 10.54 9.48
CA ALA A 45 -7.16 11.15 9.25
C ALA A 45 -7.33 12.67 9.18
N ILE A 46 -6.47 13.39 9.90
CA ILE A 46 -6.43 14.86 9.86
C ILE A 46 -5.02 15.25 9.42
N LEU A 47 -4.94 15.91 8.28
CA LEU A 47 -3.69 16.41 7.72
C LEU A 47 -3.72 17.94 7.77
N VAL A 48 -2.72 18.56 8.39
CA VAL A 48 -2.66 20.00 8.56
C VAL A 48 -1.30 20.53 8.12
N ASP A 49 -1.31 21.43 7.13
CA ASP A 49 -0.17 22.28 6.79
C ASP A 49 -0.44 23.71 7.29
N THR A 50 0.40 24.18 8.22
CA THR A 50 0.31 25.51 8.83
C THR A 50 1.20 26.55 8.15
N SER A 51 1.95 26.16 7.11
CA SER A 51 2.89 27.03 6.43
C SER A 51 2.25 27.76 5.22
N ARG A 52 2.71 28.98 4.93
CA ARG A 52 2.19 29.82 3.82
C ARG A 52 3.31 30.24 2.87
N PHE A 53 2.97 30.70 1.67
CA PHE A 53 3.87 31.19 0.62
C PHE A 53 4.64 30.11 -0.16
N TRP A 54 5.13 30.52 -1.34
CA TRP A 54 5.84 29.67 -2.30
C TRP A 54 7.09 28.98 -1.72
N GLN A 55 7.78 29.62 -0.78
CA GLN A 55 8.98 29.08 -0.15
C GLN A 55 8.70 27.75 0.59
N ASN A 56 7.46 27.53 1.00
CA ASN A 56 7.03 26.35 1.72
C ASN A 56 6.41 25.27 0.82
N TYR A 57 6.65 25.32 -0.50
CA TYR A 57 6.19 24.33 -1.48
C TYR A 57 6.39 22.88 -1.02
N ARG A 58 7.51 22.59 -0.34
CA ARG A 58 7.84 21.26 0.20
C ARG A 58 6.84 20.80 1.28
N HIS A 59 6.39 21.70 2.14
CA HIS A 59 5.46 21.36 3.23
C HIS A 59 4.10 20.94 2.66
N ALA A 60 3.55 21.74 1.74
CA ALA A 60 2.32 21.39 1.01
C ALA A 60 2.47 20.08 0.21
N SER A 61 3.60 19.90 -0.48
CA SER A 61 3.89 18.69 -1.26
C SER A 61 4.00 17.43 -0.42
N ASN A 62 4.53 17.53 0.80
CA ASN A 62 4.62 16.41 1.74
C ASN A 62 3.24 15.99 2.24
N VAL A 63 2.36 16.95 2.51
CA VAL A 63 1.00 16.68 2.98
C VAL A 63 0.16 16.02 1.89
N LEU A 64 0.25 16.49 0.65
CA LEU A 64 -0.47 15.87 -0.47
C LEU A 64 0.05 14.46 -0.78
N LEU A 65 1.36 14.26 -0.66
CA LEU A 65 1.94 12.92 -0.77
C LEU A 65 1.38 11.99 0.30
N LEU A 66 1.24 12.46 1.55
CA LEU A 66 0.65 11.66 2.62
C LEU A 66 -0.83 11.37 2.36
N TYR A 67 -1.58 12.34 1.81
CA TYR A 67 -2.96 12.16 1.39
C TYR A 67 -3.10 11.04 0.34
N ASP A 68 -2.24 11.03 -0.69
CA ASP A 68 -2.25 9.98 -1.72
C ASP A 68 -1.90 8.60 -1.14
N ARG A 69 -1.00 8.55 -0.16
CA ARG A 69 -0.68 7.30 0.57
C ARG A 69 -1.84 6.83 1.43
N ILE A 70 -2.51 7.72 2.14
CA ILE A 70 -3.69 7.41 2.96
C ILE A 70 -4.84 6.87 2.09
N LYS A 71 -5.03 7.45 0.90
CA LYS A 71 -5.96 6.92 -0.10
C LYS A 71 -5.57 5.51 -0.56
N ALA A 72 -4.28 5.29 -0.84
CA ALA A 72 -3.78 3.98 -1.24
C ALA A 72 -3.94 2.90 -0.15
N LEU A 73 -4.02 3.31 1.12
CA LEU A 73 -4.30 2.44 2.26
C LEU A 73 -5.79 2.09 2.44
N GLY A 74 -6.69 2.64 1.61
CA GLY A 74 -8.12 2.33 1.64
C GLY A 74 -8.97 3.18 2.58
N ILE A 75 -8.44 4.30 3.09
CA ILE A 75 -9.23 5.27 3.87
C ILE A 75 -10.06 6.12 2.88
N PRO A 76 -11.40 6.15 3.00
CA PRO A 76 -12.24 6.92 2.08
C PRO A 76 -12.11 8.43 2.34
N ASP A 77 -12.31 9.24 1.30
CA ASP A 77 -12.24 10.71 1.36
C ASP A 77 -13.17 11.33 2.40
N SER A 78 -14.29 10.67 2.69
CA SER A 78 -15.25 11.10 3.72
C SER A 78 -14.63 11.21 5.12
N ASN A 79 -13.53 10.49 5.37
CA ASN A 79 -12.90 10.38 6.68
C ASN A 79 -11.56 11.13 6.73
N ILE A 80 -11.25 11.94 5.71
CA ILE A 80 -9.99 12.66 5.61
C ILE A 80 -10.26 14.15 5.64
N ILE A 81 -9.78 14.82 6.69
CA ILE A 81 -9.79 16.28 6.77
C ILE A 81 -8.42 16.78 6.35
N LEU A 82 -8.35 17.42 5.18
CA LEU A 82 -7.14 18.09 4.70
C LEU A 82 -7.28 19.59 4.91
N MET A 83 -6.38 20.16 5.71
CA MET A 83 -6.26 21.60 5.94
C MET A 83 -4.92 22.08 5.39
N MET A 84 -4.98 22.96 4.39
CA MET A 84 -3.80 23.59 3.79
C MET A 84 -3.96 25.10 3.82
N ALA A 85 -2.92 25.82 4.25
CA ALA A 85 -3.01 27.25 4.48
C ALA A 85 -2.84 28.13 3.22
N ASP A 86 -2.44 27.57 2.07
CA ASP A 86 -2.19 28.31 0.83
C ASP A 86 -2.51 27.48 -0.43
N ASN A 87 -2.87 28.15 -1.54
CA ASN A 87 -3.20 27.53 -2.82
C ASN A 87 -1.99 27.55 -3.78
N ILE A 88 -1.01 26.70 -3.48
CA ILE A 88 0.25 26.61 -4.24
C ILE A 88 0.09 26.26 -5.74
N PRO A 89 -0.88 25.42 -6.19
CA PRO A 89 -1.10 25.10 -7.60
C PRO A 89 -1.37 26.30 -8.49
N CYS A 90 -2.08 27.28 -7.93
CA CYS A 90 -2.52 28.48 -8.65
C CYS A 90 -1.56 29.66 -8.46
N ASN A 91 -0.39 29.43 -7.86
CA ASN A 91 0.61 30.47 -7.71
C ASN A 91 1.25 30.79 -9.08
N ALA A 92 1.41 32.08 -9.42
CA ALA A 92 2.05 32.51 -10.67
C ALA A 92 3.50 32.02 -10.84
N ARG A 93 4.15 31.62 -9.74
CA ARG A 93 5.49 31.01 -9.76
C ARG A 93 5.49 29.54 -10.15
N ASN A 94 4.32 28.89 -10.18
CA ASN A 94 4.19 27.52 -10.65
C ASN A 94 4.14 27.49 -12.18
N PRO A 95 5.14 26.90 -12.86
CA PRO A 95 5.10 26.76 -14.32
C PRO A 95 3.98 25.82 -14.79
N TYR A 96 3.48 24.93 -13.92
CA TYR A 96 2.44 23.96 -14.23
C TYR A 96 1.20 24.21 -13.37
N ALA A 97 0.37 25.16 -13.80
CA ALA A 97 -0.85 25.52 -13.08
C ALA A 97 -1.75 24.30 -12.84
N GLY A 98 -2.23 24.15 -11.59
CA GLY A 98 -3.09 23.03 -11.21
C GLY A 98 -2.36 21.69 -10.96
N MET A 99 -1.05 21.61 -11.23
CA MET A 99 -0.25 20.41 -10.96
C MET A 99 0.64 20.61 -9.73
N PHE A 100 0.76 19.55 -8.95
CA PHE A 100 1.72 19.44 -7.84
C PHE A 100 2.76 18.38 -8.18
N PHE A 101 4.03 18.74 -7.98
CA PHE A 101 5.14 17.82 -8.14
C PHE A 101 5.80 17.63 -6.78
N SER A 102 5.47 16.54 -6.12
CA SER A 102 6.24 16.12 -4.95
C SER A 102 7.46 15.34 -5.42
N LYS A 103 8.66 15.78 -5.02
CA LYS A 103 9.84 14.94 -5.17
C LYS A 103 9.77 13.89 -4.07
N PHE A 104 9.21 12.72 -4.40
CA PHE A 104 9.26 11.55 -3.53
C PHE A 104 10.70 11.05 -3.44
N PHE A 105 11.52 11.72 -2.64
CA PHE A 105 12.75 11.16 -2.12
C PHE A 105 12.43 10.63 -0.74
N LEU A 106 11.93 9.40 -0.69
CA LEU A 106 12.05 8.62 0.54
C LEU A 106 13.55 8.42 0.77
N VAL A 107 14.06 8.88 1.92
CA VAL A 107 15.14 8.30 2.78
C VAL A 107 16.11 9.36 3.39
N PHE A 108 16.10 9.46 4.76
CA PHE A 108 17.02 10.05 5.79
C PHE A 108 17.48 11.53 5.68
N PHE A 109 17.47 12.37 6.73
CA PHE A 109 17.79 12.15 8.15
C PHE A 109 16.66 12.58 9.09
N ILE A 110 16.18 11.65 9.92
CA ILE A 110 15.91 11.99 11.32
C ILE A 110 17.31 12.12 11.94
N ASN A 111 17.64 13.33 12.39
CA ASN A 111 18.77 13.56 13.27
C ASN A 111 18.41 13.03 14.66
#